data_AF-A0A218PCF9-F1
#
_entry.id   AF-A0A218PCF9-F1
#
_cell.length_a   1.000
_cell.length_b   1.000
_cell.length_c   1.000
_cell.angle_alpha   90.00
_cell.angle_beta   90.00
_cell.angle_gamma   90.00
#
_symmetry.space_group_name_H-M   'P 1'
#
loop_
_entity.id
_entity.type
_entity.pdbx_description
1 polymer ?
#
loop_
_entity_poly.entity_id
_entity_poly.type
_entity_poly.pdbx_seq_one_letter_code
_entity_poly.pdbx_strand_id
1 'polypeptide(L)'
;MRLLKAILLSTVILTILVFPVEKNALSQPIAKVVVVGQGFVVPSTGIAILSSNGNDGTEYTVRVFDPEARRALLEKNVSGNFRGRVLLGHSGPYYFSVRMMMPVTLAVRVIDRHPSVKLLNLRYGLGGLSALLLAFVLLMEGRRR
;
A
#
# COMPACT_ATOMS: atom_id res chain seq x y z
N MET A 1 39.18 9.77 -2.34
CA MET A 1 38.23 8.63 -2.23
C MET A 1 37.51 8.52 -0.88
N ARG A 2 37.89 9.24 0.19
CA ARG A 2 37.21 9.14 1.50
C ARG A 2 35.74 9.59 1.47
N LEU A 3 35.45 10.69 0.75
CA LEU A 3 34.10 11.23 0.62
C LEU A 3 33.13 10.26 -0.07
N LEU A 4 33.57 9.61 -1.16
CA LEU A 4 32.77 8.61 -1.90
C LEU A 4 32.41 7.41 -1.02
N LYS A 5 33.36 6.90 -0.23
CA LYS A 5 33.10 5.81 0.72
C LYS A 5 32.11 6.22 1.81
N ALA A 6 32.24 7.43 2.34
CA ALA A 6 31.32 7.95 3.34
C ALA A 6 29.89 8.08 2.79
N ILE A 7 29.74 8.55 1.53
CA ILE A 7 28.45 8.61 0.85
C ILE A 7 27.86 7.21 0.68
N LEU A 8 28.63 6.28 0.10
CA LEU A 8 28.17 4.90 -0.13
C LEU A 8 27.78 4.20 1.19
N LEU A 9 28.61 4.33 2.22
CA LEU A 9 28.35 3.77 3.55
C LEU A 9 27.10 4.40 4.18
N SER A 10 26.92 5.72 4.05
CA SER A 10 25.73 6.42 4.54
C SER A 10 24.46 5.92 3.86
N THR A 11 24.46 5.73 2.53
CA THR A 11 23.32 5.13 1.81
C THR A 11 23.00 3.72 2.29
N VAL A 12 24.01 2.88 2.53
CA VAL A 12 23.79 1.51 3.03
C VAL A 12 23.16 1.54 4.43
N ILE A 13 23.72 2.33 5.35
CA ILE A 13 23.22 2.47 6.72
C ILE A 13 21.79 3.00 6.73
N LEU A 14 21.51 4.04 5.93
CA LEU A 14 20.18 4.63 5.79
C LEU A 14 19.17 3.59 5.29
N THR A 15 19.56 2.80 4.28
CA THR A 15 18.67 1.77 3.70
C THR A 15 18.32 0.70 4.74
N ILE A 16 19.25 0.31 5.61
CA ILE A 16 19.02 -0.67 6.67
C ILE A 16 18.14 -0.09 7.79
N LEU A 17 18.37 1.16 8.20
CA LEU A 17 17.66 1.80 9.31
C LEU A 17 16.22 2.20 8.98
N VAL A 18 15.93 2.58 7.74
CA VAL A 18 14.58 3.02 7.33
C VAL A 18 13.63 1.82 7.20
N PHE A 19 14.16 0.62 6.97
CA PHE A 19 13.39 -0.59 6.72
C PHE A 19 12.39 -0.99 7.82
N PRO A 20 12.77 -1.05 9.11
CA PRO A 20 11.85 -1.43 10.19
C PRO A 20 10.78 -0.35 10.42
N VAL A 21 11.15 0.92 10.27
CA VAL A 21 10.27 2.07 10.50
C VAL A 21 9.16 2.11 9.45
N GLU A 22 9.50 1.94 8.17
CA GLU A 22 8.51 1.89 7.10
C GLU A 22 7.64 0.63 7.14
N LYS A 23 8.22 -0.54 7.46
CA LYS A 23 7.43 -1.77 7.65
C LYS A 23 6.39 -1.58 8.75
N ASN A 24 6.77 -0.97 9.87
CA ASN A 24 5.84 -0.69 10.97
C ASN A 24 4.80 0.37 10.59
N ALA A 25 5.19 1.46 9.94
CA ALA A 25 4.25 2.49 9.49
C ALA A 25 3.25 1.97 8.46
N LEU A 26 3.71 1.13 7.53
CA LEU A 26 2.86 0.50 6.54
C LEU A 26 2.00 -0.61 7.11
N SER A 27 2.31 -1.20 8.26
CA SER A 27 1.46 -2.25 8.87
C SER A 27 0.28 -1.70 9.67
N GLN A 28 0.19 -0.38 9.87
CA GLN A 28 -0.88 0.21 10.67
C GLN A 28 -2.21 0.25 9.89
N PRO A 29 -3.32 -0.18 10.51
CA PRO A 29 -4.62 -0.14 9.86
C PRO A 29 -5.08 1.31 9.64
N ILE A 30 -5.66 1.61 8.48
CA ILE A 30 -6.34 2.89 8.21
C ILE A 30 -7.82 2.57 8.19
N ALA A 31 -8.57 3.31 8.98
CA ALA A 31 -10.02 3.40 8.87
C ALA A 31 -10.36 4.75 8.23
N LYS A 32 -11.10 4.74 7.12
CA LYS A 32 -11.76 5.93 6.60
C LYS A 32 -13.23 5.66 6.36
N VAL A 33 -14.04 6.67 6.69
CA VAL A 33 -15.44 6.73 6.27
C VAL A 33 -15.45 7.32 4.87
N VAL A 34 -16.04 6.60 3.92
CA VAL A 34 -16.14 7.02 2.52
C VAL A 34 -17.54 7.57 2.28
N VAL A 35 -17.60 8.83 1.85
CA VAL A 35 -18.83 9.47 1.39
C VAL A 35 -19.10 9.02 -0.05
N VAL A 36 -20.36 8.73 -0.37
CA VAL A 36 -20.82 8.23 -1.66
C VAL A 36 -20.26 9.06 -2.83
N GLY A 37 -19.69 8.38 -3.83
CA GLY A 37 -19.16 9.05 -5.04
C GLY A 37 -17.73 9.58 -4.91
N GLN A 38 -17.08 9.45 -3.75
CA GLN A 38 -15.68 9.84 -3.56
C GLN A 38 -14.74 8.62 -3.63
N GLY A 39 -13.73 8.70 -4.50
CA GLY A 39 -12.64 7.72 -4.55
C GLY A 39 -11.76 7.80 -3.31
N PHE A 40 -11.25 6.67 -2.84
CA PHE A 40 -10.29 6.61 -1.74
C PHE A 40 -8.95 6.07 -2.23
N VAL A 41 -7.87 6.80 -1.96
CA VAL A 41 -6.51 6.37 -2.30
C VAL A 41 -5.99 5.45 -1.22
N VAL A 42 -5.64 4.23 -1.62
CA VAL A 42 -5.05 3.24 -0.73
C VAL A 42 -3.53 3.31 -0.86
N PRO A 43 -2.80 3.54 0.25
CA PRO A 43 -1.36 3.76 0.20
C PRO A 43 -0.55 2.50 -0.15
N SER A 44 -1.14 1.31 -0.07
CA SER A 44 -0.44 0.04 -0.28
C SER A 44 -1.37 -1.11 -0.67
N THR A 45 -0.80 -2.18 -1.24
CA THR A 45 -1.49 -3.46 -1.44
C THR A 45 -1.98 -4.02 -0.12
N GLY A 46 -3.12 -4.70 -0.09
CA GLY A 46 -3.63 -5.18 1.18
C GLY A 46 -5.04 -5.76 1.18
N ILE A 47 -5.50 -6.20 2.35
CA ILE A 47 -6.89 -6.63 2.54
C ILE A 47 -7.66 -5.48 3.17
N ALA A 48 -8.70 -5.02 2.48
CA ALA A 48 -9.66 -4.07 3.01
C ALA A 48 -10.93 -4.78 3.49
N ILE A 49 -11.34 -4.51 4.73
CA ILE A 49 -12.68 -4.78 5.21
C ILE A 49 -13.57 -3.61 4.85
N LEU A 50 -14.67 -3.94 4.20
CA LEU A 50 -15.77 -3.05 3.90
C LEU A 50 -16.86 -3.32 4.90
N SER A 51 -17.30 -2.30 5.61
CA SER A 51 -18.49 -2.38 6.46
C SER A 51 -19.45 -1.29 6.07
N SER A 52 -20.69 -1.66 5.83
CA SER A 52 -21.79 -0.73 5.61
C SER A 52 -22.91 -1.00 6.58
N ASN A 53 -23.44 0.09 7.14
CA ASN A 53 -24.58 0.06 8.04
C ASN A 53 -25.79 0.63 7.29
N GLY A 54 -26.77 -0.21 7.03
CA GLY A 54 -28.01 0.15 6.34
C GLY A 54 -29.20 -0.34 7.16
N ASN A 55 -30.28 0.43 7.19
CA ASN A 55 -31.50 0.02 7.87
C ASN A 55 -32.04 -1.28 7.26
N ASP A 56 -32.69 -2.11 8.09
CA ASP A 56 -33.35 -3.34 7.63
C ASP A 56 -34.34 -3.01 6.49
N GLY A 57 -34.23 -3.77 5.39
CA GLY A 57 -35.01 -3.55 4.16
C GLY A 57 -34.38 -2.58 3.16
N THR A 58 -33.23 -1.97 3.46
CA THR A 58 -32.51 -1.12 2.48
C THR A 58 -31.70 -1.99 1.53
N GLU A 59 -32.08 -2.00 0.25
CA GLU A 59 -31.30 -2.64 -0.81
C GLU A 59 -30.30 -1.67 -1.42
N TYR A 60 -29.04 -2.10 -1.50
CA TYR A 60 -27.98 -1.33 -2.15
C TYR A 60 -26.92 -2.23 -2.75
N THR A 61 -26.23 -1.72 -3.77
CA THR A 61 -25.10 -2.41 -4.39
C THR A 61 -23.80 -1.77 -3.93
N VAL A 62 -22.92 -2.56 -3.32
CA VAL A 62 -21.54 -2.16 -3.01
C VAL A 62 -20.64 -2.56 -4.18
N ARG A 63 -19.91 -1.59 -4.73
CA ARG A 63 -18.94 -1.80 -5.81
C ARG A 63 -17.57 -1.23 -5.44
N VAL A 64 -16.53 -2.00 -5.73
CA VAL A 64 -15.13 -1.59 -5.63
C VAL A 64 -14.51 -1.70 -7.01
N PHE A 65 -14.06 -0.59 -7.57
CA PHE A 65 -13.43 -0.53 -8.87
C PHE A 65 -11.93 -0.25 -8.75
N ASP A 66 -11.15 -1.07 -9.45
CA ASP A 66 -9.71 -0.93 -9.62
C ASP A 66 -9.45 -0.28 -11.00
N PRO A 67 -8.93 0.95 -11.05
CA PRO A 67 -8.64 1.65 -12.29
C PRO A 67 -7.39 1.14 -13.01
N GLU A 68 -6.43 0.52 -12.31
CA GLU A 68 -5.24 -0.07 -12.95
C GLU A 68 -5.62 -1.37 -13.67
N ALA A 69 -6.42 -2.22 -13.02
CA ALA A 69 -6.92 -3.46 -13.60
C ALA A 69 -8.17 -3.27 -14.49
N ARG A 70 -8.72 -2.05 -14.53
CA ARG A 70 -9.95 -1.67 -15.27
C ARG A 70 -11.15 -2.59 -14.99
N ARG A 71 -11.29 -3.09 -13.77
CA ARG A 71 -12.34 -4.04 -13.39
C ARG A 71 -12.89 -3.79 -11.99
N ALA A 72 -14.11 -4.26 -11.76
CA ALA A 72 -14.66 -4.34 -10.42
C ALA A 72 -14.00 -5.49 -9.64
N LEU A 73 -13.42 -5.20 -8.50
CA LEU A 73 -12.87 -6.19 -7.56
C LEU A 73 -13.97 -6.82 -6.69
N LEU A 74 -15.03 -6.06 -6.45
CA LEU A 74 -16.19 -6.50 -5.71
C LEU A 74 -17.42 -5.81 -6.28
N GLU A 75 -18.47 -6.58 -6.51
CA GLU A 75 -19.80 -6.08 -6.80
C GLU A 75 -20.79 -6.99 -6.09
N LYS A 76 -21.55 -6.44 -5.14
CA LYS A 76 -22.50 -7.24 -4.37
C LYS A 76 -23.74 -6.45 -4.01
N ASN A 77 -24.90 -7.05 -4.26
CA ASN A 77 -26.18 -6.59 -3.76
C ASN A 77 -26.32 -7.00 -2.29
N VAL A 78 -26.69 -6.04 -1.46
CA VAL A 78 -26.79 -6.17 -0.01
C VAL A 78 -28.17 -5.68 0.41
N SER A 79 -28.77 -6.38 1.36
CA SER A 79 -29.93 -5.90 2.12
C SER A 79 -29.53 -5.75 3.58
N GLY A 80 -29.76 -4.58 4.18
CA GLY A 80 -29.38 -4.29 5.57
C GLY A 80 -27.86 -4.11 5.78
N ASN A 81 -27.29 -4.80 6.77
CA ASN A 81 -25.87 -4.65 7.12
C ASN A 81 -24.95 -5.53 6.28
N PHE A 82 -23.78 -4.98 5.90
CA PHE A 82 -22.77 -5.76 5.17
C PHE A 82 -21.38 -5.61 5.74
N ARG A 83 -20.67 -6.74 5.72
CA ARG A 83 -19.26 -6.84 6.02
C ARG A 83 -18.58 -7.72 4.97
N GLY A 84 -17.78 -7.10 4.11
CA GLY A 84 -17.04 -7.75 3.04
C GLY A 84 -15.53 -7.63 3.22
N ARG A 85 -14.78 -8.53 2.57
CA ARG A 85 -13.33 -8.43 2.41
C ARG A 85 -13.04 -8.26 0.92
N VAL A 86 -12.15 -7.34 0.58
CA VAL A 86 -11.64 -7.15 -0.78
C VAL A 86 -10.11 -7.15 -0.75
N LEU A 87 -9.52 -7.88 -1.69
CA LEU A 87 -8.07 -7.87 -1.91
C LEU A 87 -7.72 -6.71 -2.84
N LEU A 88 -6.84 -5.83 -2.38
CA LEU A 88 -6.31 -4.69 -3.12
C LEU A 88 -4.94 -5.07 -3.68
N GLY A 89 -4.89 -5.26 -5.00
CA GLY A 89 -3.76 -5.86 -5.71
C GLY A 89 -2.57 -4.92 -5.96
N HIS A 90 -2.77 -3.61 -5.85
CA HIS A 90 -1.71 -2.59 -5.95
C HIS A 90 -1.92 -1.43 -4.97
N SER A 91 -0.88 -0.59 -4.79
CA SER A 91 -1.01 0.74 -4.18
C SER A 91 -1.59 1.71 -5.20
N GLY A 92 -2.61 2.48 -4.86
CA GLY A 92 -3.22 3.40 -5.82
C GLY A 92 -4.64 3.84 -5.48
N PRO A 93 -5.29 4.61 -6.38
CA PRO A 93 -6.67 5.00 -6.22
C PRO A 93 -7.59 3.80 -6.41
N TYR A 94 -8.51 3.59 -5.46
CA TYR A 94 -9.63 2.68 -5.63
C TYR A 94 -10.94 3.44 -5.48
N TYR A 95 -11.90 3.12 -6.33
CA TYR A 95 -13.19 3.79 -6.31
C TYR A 95 -14.22 2.90 -5.62
N PHE A 96 -14.72 3.39 -4.49
CA PHE A 96 -15.79 2.74 -3.75
C PHE A 96 -17.08 3.48 -4.10
N SER A 97 -18.05 2.75 -4.64
CA SER A 97 -19.35 3.31 -4.97
C SER A 97 -20.44 2.46 -4.34
N VAL A 98 -21.40 3.12 -3.73
CA VAL A 98 -22.65 2.49 -3.29
C VAL A 98 -23.75 3.01 -4.19
N ARG A 99 -24.46 2.12 -4.87
CA ARG A 99 -25.62 2.47 -5.70
C ARG A 99 -26.88 2.24 -4.86
N MET A 100 -27.59 3.32 -4.52
CA MET A 100 -28.77 3.31 -3.64
C MET A 100 -29.57 4.62 -3.71
N MET A 101 -30.80 4.60 -3.18
CA MET A 101 -31.68 5.78 -3.01
C MET A 101 -31.57 6.45 -1.63
N MET A 102 -31.02 5.80 -0.59
CA MET A 102 -30.93 6.29 0.80
C MET A 102 -29.48 6.37 1.29
N PRO A 103 -29.13 7.25 2.26
CA PRO A 103 -27.74 7.37 2.74
C PRO A 103 -27.27 6.13 3.53
N VAL A 104 -26.17 5.52 3.10
CA VAL A 104 -25.48 4.40 3.76
C VAL A 104 -24.04 4.84 4.04
N THR A 105 -23.59 4.61 5.26
CA THR A 105 -22.21 4.89 5.67
C THR A 105 -21.34 3.69 5.31
N LEU A 106 -20.33 3.90 4.44
CA LEU A 106 -19.35 2.89 4.11
C LEU A 106 -18.03 3.20 4.82
N ALA A 107 -17.56 2.25 5.62
CA ALA A 107 -16.26 2.33 6.25
C ALA A 107 -15.33 1.31 5.60
N VAL A 108 -14.14 1.78 5.24
CA VAL A 108 -13.05 0.96 4.72
C VAL A 108 -11.97 0.86 5.79
N ARG A 109 -11.67 -0.36 6.21
CA ARG A 109 -10.53 -0.65 7.09
C ARG A 109 -9.53 -1.51 6.36
N VAL A 110 -8.35 -0.98 6.05
CA VAL A 110 -7.24 -1.79 5.53
C VAL A 110 -6.55 -2.46 6.71
N ILE A 111 -6.56 -3.80 6.77
CA ILE A 111 -6.12 -4.58 7.95
C ILE A 111 -4.76 -5.20 7.73
N ASP A 112 -4.48 -5.61 6.50
CA ASP A 112 -3.18 -6.12 6.11
C ASP A 112 -2.66 -5.26 4.98
N ARG A 113 -1.39 -4.86 5.07
CA ARG A 113 -0.74 -3.96 4.13
C ARG A 113 0.62 -4.53 3.78
N HIS A 114 0.80 -4.81 2.51
CA HIS A 114 2.09 -5.21 1.99
C HIS A 114 2.74 -4.01 1.29
N PRO A 115 4.03 -3.75 1.53
CA PRO A 115 4.73 -2.70 0.81
C PRO A 115 4.80 -3.09 -0.68
N SER A 116 4.57 -2.14 -1.59
CA SER A 116 4.49 -2.48 -3.01
C SER A 116 5.83 -3.03 -3.51
N VAL A 117 5.79 -4.16 -4.22
CA VAL A 117 6.99 -4.86 -4.72
C VAL A 117 7.88 -3.93 -5.55
N LYS A 118 7.28 -2.98 -6.29
CA LYS A 118 8.01 -1.97 -7.06
C LYS A 118 8.84 -1.02 -6.19
N LEU A 119 8.29 -0.52 -5.08
CA LEU A 119 9.01 0.39 -4.18
C LEU A 119 10.13 -0.33 -3.42
N LEU A 120 9.88 -1.57 -3.01
CA LEU A 120 10.90 -2.44 -2.45
C LEU A 120 12.05 -2.62 -3.45
N ASN A 121 11.76 -3.05 -4.68
CA ASN A 121 12.77 -3.36 -5.68
C ASN A 121 13.66 -2.17 -6.05
N LEU A 122 13.10 -0.97 -6.19
CA LEU A 122 13.87 0.25 -6.47
C LEU A 122 14.88 0.56 -5.35
N ARG A 123 14.44 0.47 -4.10
CA ARG A 123 15.31 0.74 -2.94
C ARG A 123 16.33 -0.36 -2.68
N TYR A 124 15.95 -1.63 -2.81
CA TYR A 124 16.91 -2.73 -2.73
C TYR A 124 17.92 -2.69 -3.87
N GLY A 125 17.50 -2.31 -5.07
CA GLY A 125 18.39 -2.09 -6.20
C GLY A 125 19.43 -1.02 -5.90
N LEU A 126 19.00 0.16 -5.43
CA LEU A 126 19.89 1.28 -5.06
C LEU A 126 20.83 0.93 -3.89
N GLY A 127 20.30 0.37 -2.79
CA GLY A 127 21.11 -0.01 -1.63
C GLY A 127 22.10 -1.14 -1.96
N GLY A 128 21.68 -2.13 -2.75
CA GLY A 128 22.52 -3.23 -3.21
C GLY A 128 23.63 -2.78 -4.17
N LEU A 129 23.33 -1.92 -5.14
CA LEU A 129 24.35 -1.33 -6.01
C LEU A 129 25.36 -0.52 -5.19
N SER A 130 24.89 0.25 -4.22
CA SER A 130 25.75 1.07 -3.35
C SER A 130 26.68 0.19 -2.51
N ALA A 131 26.18 -0.92 -1.98
CA ALA A 131 26.98 -1.89 -1.24
C ALA A 131 28.04 -2.58 -2.13
N LEU A 132 27.67 -2.96 -3.36
CA LEU A 132 28.61 -3.54 -4.32
C LEU A 132 29.70 -2.56 -4.73
N LEU A 133 29.34 -1.30 -5.00
CA LEU A 133 30.31 -0.25 -5.30
C LEU A 133 31.25 0.01 -4.12
N LEU A 134 30.74 0.02 -2.89
CA LEU A 134 31.57 0.17 -1.69
C LEU A 134 32.55 -1.01 -1.55
N ALA A 135 32.07 -2.24 -1.71
CA ALA A 135 32.89 -3.44 -1.65
C ALA A 135 34.00 -3.42 -2.72
N PHE A 136 33.66 -3.02 -3.95
CA PHE A 136 34.62 -2.90 -5.05
C PHE A 136 35.71 -1.86 -4.76
N VAL A 137 35.32 -0.68 -4.26
CA VAL A 137 36.27 0.38 -3.89
C VAL A 137 37.22 -0.07 -2.78
N LEU A 138 36.72 -0.80 -1.77
CA LEU A 138 37.54 -1.35 -0.69
C LEU A 138 38.51 -2.43 -1.20
N LEU A 139 38.06 -3.32 -2.09
CA LEU A 139 38.89 -4.35 -2.70
C LEU A 139 40.02 -3.78 -3.56
N MET A 140 39.74 -2.73 -4.33
CA MET A 140 40.75 -2.06 -5.16
C MET A 140 41.83 -1.37 -4.33
N GLU A 141 41.47 -0.74 -3.20
CA GLU A 141 42.45 -0.17 -2.29
C GLU A 141 43.26 -1.23 -1.55
N GLY A 142 42.62 -2.34 -1.15
CA GLY A 142 43.30 -3.47 -0.51
C GLY A 142 44.33 -4.16 -1.41
N ARG A 143 44.18 -4.09 -2.74
CA ARG A 143 45.16 -4.60 -3.73
C ARG A 143 46.27 -3.60 -4.10
N ARG A 144 46.12 -2.31 -3.78
CA ARG A 144 47.11 -1.26 -4.08
C ARG A 144 48.08 -1.01 -2.92
N ARG A 145 47.82 -1.60 -1.76
CA ARG A 145 48.77 -1.73 -0.65
C ARG A 145 49.42 -3.10 -0.71
#